data_AF-A8FSE1-F1
#
_entry.id   AF-A8FSE1-F1
#
_cell.length_a   1.000
_cell.length_b   1.000
_cell.length_c   1.000
_cell.angle_alpha   90.00
_cell.angle_beta   90.00
_cell.angle_gamma   90.00
#
_symmetry.space_group_name_H-M   'P 1'
#
loop_
_entity.id
_entity.type
_entity.pdbx_description
1 polymer ?
#
loop_
_entity_poly.entity_id
_entity_poly.type
_entity_poly.pdbx_seq_one_letter_code
_entity_poly.pdbx_strand_id
1 'polypeptide(L)' 'MEALNAYSGSMSEVTAYVTLENGSFVGRTPACAITLVKLGIKNAVASIQDRDPRNIGKGIQILESRGVTVKVGL' A
#
# COMPACT_ATOMS: atom_id res chain seq x y z
N MET A 1 -4.59 4.89 7.20
CA MET A 1 -5.57 3.88 7.66
C MET A 1 -6.98 4.44 7.74
N GLU A 2 -7.16 5.71 8.11
CA GLU A 2 -8.49 6.33 8.23
C GLU A 2 -9.40 6.11 7.00
N ALA A 3 -8.87 6.28 5.79
CA ALA A 3 -9.63 6.04 4.55
C ALA A 3 -10.18 4.60 4.44
N LEU A 4 -9.45 3.60 4.94
CA LEU A 4 -9.90 2.20 4.90
C LEU A 4 -10.96 1.92 5.98
N ASN A 5 -10.84 2.57 7.14
CA ASN A 5 -11.80 2.40 8.24
C ASN A 5 -13.18 2.97 7.90
N ALA A 6 -13.25 3.93 6.97
CA ALA A 6 -14.51 4.54 6.52
C ALA A 6 -15.27 3.70 5.48
N TYR A 7 -14.67 2.63 4.95
CA TYR A 7 -15.25 1.80 3.90
C TYR A 7 -15.71 0.45 4.44
N SER A 8 -16.96 0.08 4.18
CA SER A 8 -17.60 -1.15 4.66
C SER A 8 -17.82 -2.22 3.60
N GLY A 9 -17.46 -1.95 2.34
CA GLY A 9 -17.62 -2.89 1.22
C GLY A 9 -16.44 -3.84 1.05
N SER A 10 -16.43 -4.59 -0.07
CA SER A 10 -15.33 -5.50 -0.37
C SER A 10 -14.07 -4.75 -0.79
N MET A 11 -13.00 -4.90 -0.03
CA MET A 11 -11.71 -4.30 -0.33
C MET A 11 -11.07 -4.86 -1.62
N SER A 12 -11.50 -6.02 -2.10
CA SER A 12 -10.98 -6.62 -3.34
C SER A 12 -11.32 -5.82 -4.60
N GLU A 13 -12.37 -4.99 -4.54
CA GLU A 13 -12.83 -4.16 -5.66
C GLU A 13 -12.29 -2.72 -5.57
N VAL A 14 -11.54 -2.41 -4.50
CA VAL A 14 -10.99 -1.08 -4.25
C VAL A 14 -9.61 -0.93 -4.88
N THR A 15 -9.34 0.26 -5.42
CA THR A 15 -7.99 0.72 -5.77
C THR A 15 -7.52 1.76 -4.78
N ALA A 16 -6.40 1.49 -4.10
CA ALA A 16 -5.82 2.41 -3.13
C ALA A 16 -4.93 3.44 -3.84
N TYR A 17 -5.34 4.71 -3.84
CA TYR A 17 -4.51 5.82 -4.32
C TYR A 17 -3.82 6.50 -3.13
N VAL A 18 -2.49 6.62 -3.21
CA VAL A 18 -1.68 7.26 -2.19
C VAL A 18 -0.66 8.21 -2.83
N THR A 19 -0.34 9.30 -2.14
CA THR A 19 0.62 10.30 -2.65
C THR A 19 2.07 9.80 -2.53
N LEU A 20 2.38 9.04 -1.48
CA LEU A 20 3.69 8.45 -1.22
C LEU A 20 3.56 6.93 -1.14
N GLU A 21 4.60 6.22 -1.58
CA GLU A 21 4.73 4.76 -1.42
C GLU A 21 4.33 4.29 -0.01
N ASN A 22 3.54 3.21 0.04
CA ASN A 22 3.10 2.62 1.30
C ASN A 22 4.29 2.09 2.11
N GLY A 23 4.39 2.48 3.38
CA GLY A 23 5.49 2.04 4.25
C GLY A 23 5.60 0.51 4.40
N SER A 24 6.85 0.01 4.41
CA SER A 24 7.22 -1.40 4.39
C SER A 24 7.62 -1.98 5.75
N PHE A 25 7.89 -1.14 6.75
CA PHE A 25 8.41 -1.55 8.05
C PHE A 25 7.37 -1.43 9.17
N VAL A 26 7.44 -2.33 10.15
CA VAL A 26 6.60 -2.29 11.35
C VAL A 26 7.32 -1.47 12.40
N GLY A 27 6.74 -0.33 12.76
CA GLY A 27 7.19 0.52 13.87
C GLY A 27 6.21 0.43 15.03
N ARG A 28 5.76 1.59 15.53
CA ARG A 28 4.63 1.65 16.48
C ARG A 28 3.30 1.23 15.85
N THR A 29 3.18 1.39 14.53
CA THR A 29 2.02 0.99 13.75
C THR A 29 2.40 -0.12 12.74
N PRO A 30 1.45 -0.99 12.36
CA PRO A 30 1.67 -1.96 11.29
C PRO A 30 2.04 -1.26 9.98
N ALA A 31 2.90 -1.91 9.20
CA ALA A 31 3.28 -1.43 7.87
C ALA A 31 2.05 -1.32 6.96
N CYS A 32 1.86 -0.16 6.33
CA CYS A 32 0.71 0.09 5.46
C CYS A 32 0.62 -0.93 4.32
N ALA A 33 1.76 -1.28 3.69
CA ALA A 33 1.79 -2.28 2.63
C ALA A 33 1.25 -3.64 3.09
N ILE A 34 1.62 -4.08 4.29
CA ILE A 34 1.15 -5.36 4.86
C ILE A 34 -0.35 -5.29 5.16
N THR A 35 -0.84 -4.18 5.69
CA THR A 35 -2.27 -4.03 5.99
C THR A 35 -3.13 -4.05 4.74
N LEU A 36 -2.71 -3.39 3.65
CA LEU A 36 -3.44 -3.43 2.37
C LEU A 36 -3.56 -4.86 1.84
N VAL A 37 -2.48 -5.64 1.90
CA VAL A 37 -2.49 -7.07 1.56
C VAL A 37 -3.47 -7.84 2.43
N LYS A 38 -3.43 -7.63 3.77
CA LYS A 38 -4.32 -8.33 4.71
C LYS A 38 -5.78 -8.01 4.50
N LEU A 39 -6.09 -6.78 4.09
CA LEU A 39 -7.45 -6.34 3.76
C LEU A 39 -7.92 -6.90 2.41
N GLY A 40 -7.04 -7.46 1.59
CA GLY A 40 -7.40 -8.08 0.32
C GLY A 40 -7.48 -7.12 -0.86
N ILE A 41 -6.92 -5.91 -0.74
CA ILE A 41 -6.83 -4.95 -1.84
C ILE A 41 -6.02 -5.56 -3.00
N LYS A 42 -6.48 -5.34 -4.23
CA LYS A 42 -5.86 -5.89 -5.45
C LYS A 42 -5.12 -4.86 -6.30
N ASN A 43 -5.41 -3.58 -6.10
CA ASN A 43 -4.84 -2.51 -6.90
C ASN A 43 -4.37 -1.37 -5.99
N ALA A 44 -3.16 -0.87 -6.24
CA ALA A 44 -2.62 0.31 -5.56
C ALA A 44 -1.90 1.22 -6.56
N VAL A 45 -2.00 2.53 -6.33
CA VAL A 45 -1.31 3.53 -7.14
C VAL A 45 -0.64 4.53 -6.20
N ALA A 46 0.66 4.73 -6.39
CA ALA A 46 1.45 5.72 -5.66
C ALA A 46 1.89 6.83 -6.61
N SER A 47 1.74 8.10 -6.22
CA SER A 47 2.27 9.21 -7.02
C SER A 47 3.80 9.21 -7.02
N ILE A 48 4.43 9.03 -5.85
CA ILE A 48 5.88 9.11 -5.68
C ILE A 48 6.41 7.88 -4.93
N GLN A 49 7.54 7.33 -5.41
CA GLN A 49 8.32 6.34 -4.68
C GLN A 49 9.06 6.98 -3.49
N ASP A 50 9.07 6.32 -2.34
CA ASP A 50 9.80 6.84 -1.18
C ASP A 50 11.31 6.87 -1.44
N ARG A 51 11.99 7.92 -1.00
CA ARG A 51 13.44 8.09 -1.13
C ARG A 51 14.21 7.66 0.12
N ASP A 52 13.52 7.36 1.22
CA ASP A 52 14.16 6.86 2.43
C ASP A 52 14.83 5.50 2.15
N PRO A 53 16.15 5.33 2.37
CA PRO A 53 16.85 4.07 2.13
C PRO A 53 16.24 2.86 2.88
N ARG A 54 15.52 3.12 3.97
CA ARG A 54 14.83 2.08 4.74
C ARG A 54 13.57 1.58 4.05
N ASN A 55 12.94 2.36 3.18
CA ASN A 55 11.64 2.08 2.58
C ASN A 55 11.63 2.02 1.05
N ILE A 56 12.59 2.67 0.36
CA ILE A 56 12.64 2.84 -1.09
C ILE A 56 12.29 1.55 -1.86
N GLY A 57 11.10 1.51 -2.46
CA GLY A 57 10.60 0.39 -3.26
C GLY A 57 10.17 -0.86 -2.47
N LYS A 58 10.43 -0.94 -1.17
CA LYS A 58 10.13 -2.15 -0.38
C LYS A 58 8.64 -2.30 -0.13
N GLY A 59 7.91 -1.20 -0.02
CA GLY A 59 6.45 -1.22 0.13
C GLY A 59 5.79 -1.77 -1.12
N ILE A 60 6.25 -1.29 -2.28
CA ILE A 60 5.83 -1.76 -3.60
C ILE A 60 6.12 -3.26 -3.75
N GLN A 61 7.34 -3.71 -3.43
CA GLN A 61 7.73 -5.13 -3.50
C GLN A 61 6.85 -6.04 -2.61
N ILE A 62 6.50 -5.60 -1.39
CA ILE A 62 5.60 -6.35 -0.50
C ILE A 62 4.22 -6.52 -1.14
N LEU A 63 3.69 -5.47 -1.76
CA LEU A 63 2.39 -5.50 -2.43
C LEU A 63 2.43 -6.44 -3.65
N GLU A 64 3.42 -6.29 -4.52
CA GLU A 64 3.57 -7.08 -5.75
C GLU A 64 3.81 -8.56 -5.46
N SER A 65 4.67 -8.89 -4.48
CA SER A 65 4.93 -10.29 -4.06
C SER A 65 3.69 -10.99 -3.49
N ARG A 66 2.63 -10.23 -3.17
CA ARG A 66 1.35 -10.73 -2.65
C ARG A 66 0.21 -10.62 -3.67
N GLY A 67 0.54 -10.33 -4.94
CA GLY A 67 -0.41 -10.28 -6.04
C GLY A 67 -1.24 -9.00 -6.10
N VAL A 68 -0.77 -7.90 -5.51
CA VAL A 68 -1.36 -6.57 -5.69
C VAL A 68 -0.71 -5.91 -6.91
N THR A 69 -1.52 -5.39 -7.83
CA THR A 69 -1.02 -4.60 -8.95
C THR A 69 -0.68 -3.20 -8.46
N VAL A 70 0.58 -2.79 -8.62
CA VAL A 70 1.05 -1.46 -8.19
C VAL A 70 1.48 -0.63 -9.39
N LYS A 71 1.05 0.64 -9.42
CA LYS A 71 1.55 1.64 -10.38
C LYS A 71 2.22 2.79 -9.62
N VAL A 72 3.30 3.32 -10.17
CA VAL A 72 4.02 4.47 -9.62
C VAL A 72 4.18 5.53 -10.70
N GLY A 73 4.03 6.81 -10.34
CA GLY A 73 4.26 7.94 -11.24
C GLY A 73 3.03 8.34 -12.05
N LEU A 74 1.95 8.69 -11.35
CA LEU A 74 0.78 9.37 -11.93
C LEU A 74 1.12 10.77 -12.42
#